data_AF-A0A933ZFX2-F1
#
_entry.id   AF-A0A933ZFX2-F1
#
_cell.length_a   1.000
_cell.length_b   1.000
_cell.length_c   1.000
_cell.angle_alpha   90.00
_cell.angle_beta   90.00
_cell.angle_gamma   90.00
#
_symmetry.space_group_name_H-M   'P 1'
#
loop_
_entity.id
_entity.type
_entity.pdbx_description
1 polymer ?
#
loop_
_entity_poly.entity_id
_entity_poly.type
_entity_poly.pdbx_seq_one_letter_code
_entity_poly.pdbx_strand_id
1 'polypeptide(L)'
;MTPNPDDKSTENTDESANQARKERVIHTRVPAVLEQELKRLAGSLRVPVSNVVRAILEDAVAAVDVVGRRAEGDLRGIAERLAHKRDRLKGMAGRGKADSAEQQGDEPAQDEPSQEPDVLGYQPFMLASEMRCGACGRALDAGSEAFLGILRDPTAPRVVIGRECLPGSKSNETKEDKP
;
A
#
# COMPACT_ATOMS: atom_id res chain seq x y z
N MET A 1 -59.73 -37.96 24.89
CA MET A 1 -58.61 -37.00 24.95
C MET A 1 -57.96 -36.97 23.57
N THR A 2 -58.57 -36.28 22.60
CA THR A 2 -58.33 -34.87 22.24
C THR A 2 -56.88 -34.59 21.85
N PRO A 3 -56.60 -34.29 20.56
CA PRO A 3 -55.32 -33.72 20.17
C PRO A 3 -55.23 -32.31 20.76
N ASN A 4 -54.14 -32.00 21.45
CA ASN A 4 -53.88 -30.63 21.89
C ASN A 4 -53.13 -29.89 20.77
N PRO A 5 -53.61 -28.70 20.36
CA PRO A 5 -52.95 -27.81 19.42
C PRO A 5 -51.84 -27.04 20.15
N ASP A 6 -51.11 -26.20 19.41
CA ASP A 6 -50.12 -25.24 19.90
C ASP A 6 -48.67 -25.75 20.01
N ASP A 7 -48.04 -25.93 18.86
CA ASP A 7 -46.65 -25.48 18.71
C ASP A 7 -46.43 -24.82 17.35
N LYS A 8 -47.04 -23.62 17.18
CA LYS A 8 -46.75 -22.70 16.07
C LYS A 8 -45.61 -21.76 16.47
N SER A 9 -44.39 -22.28 16.67
CA SER A 9 -43.27 -21.41 17.05
C SER A 9 -41.90 -21.84 16.50
N THR A 10 -41.81 -22.46 15.32
CA THR A 10 -40.51 -22.88 14.76
C THR A 10 -40.26 -22.49 13.29
N GLU A 11 -41.04 -21.57 12.71
CA GLU A 11 -40.85 -21.10 11.31
C GLU A 11 -40.21 -19.70 11.16
N ASN A 12 -39.67 -19.08 12.22
CA ASN A 12 -39.16 -17.70 12.12
C ASN A 12 -37.62 -17.56 12.04
N THR A 13 -36.85 -18.65 12.15
CA THR A 13 -35.38 -18.56 12.21
C THR A 13 -34.71 -18.63 10.82
N ASP A 14 -35.34 -19.27 9.84
CA ASP A 14 -34.78 -19.42 8.48
C ASP A 14 -34.99 -18.21 7.56
N GLU A 15 -36.03 -17.40 7.78
CA GLU A 15 -36.27 -16.21 6.96
C GLU A 15 -35.19 -15.13 7.15
N SER A 16 -34.68 -14.97 8.37
CA SER A 16 -33.69 -13.94 8.71
C SER A 16 -32.31 -14.25 8.12
N ALA A 17 -31.92 -15.52 8.04
CA ALA A 17 -30.66 -15.94 7.41
C ALA A 17 -30.70 -15.82 5.88
N ASN A 18 -31.88 -16.00 5.27
CA ASN A 18 -32.07 -15.88 3.83
C ASN A 18 -32.25 -14.42 3.37
N GLN A 19 -32.80 -13.55 4.22
CA GLN A 19 -32.84 -12.10 3.97
C GLN A 19 -31.45 -11.45 4.01
N ALA A 20 -30.52 -11.96 4.82
CA ALA A 20 -29.13 -11.49 4.83
C ALA A 20 -28.35 -11.79 3.53
N ARG A 21 -28.83 -12.73 2.70
CA ARG A 21 -28.25 -13.06 1.38
C ARG A 21 -28.87 -12.28 0.23
N LYS A 22 -30.01 -11.62 0.44
CA LYS A 22 -30.66 -10.82 -0.58
C LYS A 22 -29.98 -9.45 -0.62
N GLU A 23 -29.45 -9.10 -1.79
CA GLU A 23 -28.84 -7.78 -2.00
C GLU A 23 -29.86 -6.68 -1.65
N ARG A 24 -29.48 -5.80 -0.72
CA ARG A 24 -30.33 -4.70 -0.28
C ARG A 24 -30.43 -3.69 -1.41
N VAL A 25 -31.64 -3.53 -1.95
CA VAL A 25 -31.91 -2.58 -3.03
C VAL A 25 -31.87 -1.15 -2.48
N ILE A 26 -30.96 -0.34 -3.01
CA ILE A 26 -30.87 1.09 -2.70
C ILE A 26 -31.59 1.85 -3.81
N HIS A 27 -32.57 2.67 -3.42
CA HIS A 27 -33.20 3.62 -4.33
C HIS A 27 -32.45 4.94 -4.28
N THR A 28 -31.90 5.36 -5.43
CA THR A 28 -31.24 6.66 -5.59
C THR A 28 -32.05 7.53 -6.55
N ARG A 29 -31.97 8.86 -6.37
CA ARG A 29 -32.50 9.81 -7.34
C ARG A 29 -31.41 10.10 -8.36
N VAL A 30 -31.68 9.80 -9.64
CA VAL A 30 -30.74 10.00 -10.74
C VAL A 30 -31.34 11.01 -11.72
N PRO A 31 -30.60 12.05 -12.13
CA PRO A 31 -31.06 12.98 -13.17
C PRO A 31 -31.35 12.25 -14.49
N ALA A 32 -32.38 12.69 -15.22
CA ALA A 32 -32.84 12.01 -16.44
C ALA A 32 -31.75 11.85 -17.52
N VAL A 33 -30.86 12.84 -17.66
CA VAL A 33 -29.73 12.80 -18.61
C VAL A 33 -28.76 11.68 -18.24
N LEU A 34 -28.36 11.59 -16.97
CA LEU A 34 -27.48 10.54 -16.45
C LEU A 34 -28.09 9.15 -16.61
N GLU A 35 -29.39 9.00 -16.37
CA GLU A 35 -30.09 7.74 -16.57
C GLU A 35 -30.03 7.28 -18.04
N GLN A 36 -30.22 8.20 -18.98
CA GLN A 36 -30.14 7.91 -20.42
C GLN A 36 -28.72 7.49 -20.82
N GLU A 37 -27.70 8.17 -20.32
CA GLU A 37 -26.29 7.82 -20.56
C GLU A 37 -25.95 6.44 -20.02
N LEU A 38 -26.38 6.12 -18.79
CA LEU A 38 -26.18 4.81 -18.18
C LEU A 38 -26.87 3.70 -18.98
N LYS A 39 -28.10 3.92 -19.45
CA LYS A 39 -28.81 2.96 -20.31
C LYS A 39 -28.10 2.76 -21.65
N ARG A 40 -27.60 3.82 -22.28
CA ARG A 40 -26.85 3.74 -23.54
C ARG A 40 -25.55 2.96 -23.37
N LEU A 41 -24.79 3.27 -22.30
CA LEU A 41 -23.55 2.57 -21.97
C LEU A 41 -23.80 1.07 -21.73
N ALA A 42 -24.78 0.76 -20.88
CA ALA A 42 -25.16 -0.63 -20.60
C ALA A 42 -25.62 -1.38 -21.86
N GLY A 43 -26.42 -0.72 -22.73
CA GLY A 43 -26.85 -1.27 -24.02
C GLY A 43 -25.69 -1.56 -24.97
N SER A 44 -24.69 -0.67 -25.03
CA SER A 44 -23.49 -0.89 -25.85
C SER A 44 -22.65 -2.09 -25.37
N LEU A 45 -22.59 -2.30 -24.05
CA LEU A 45 -21.88 -3.39 -23.41
C LEU A 45 -22.70 -4.69 -23.34
N ARG A 46 -23.99 -4.68 -23.75
CA ARG A 46 -24.94 -5.80 -23.65
C ARG A 46 -25.07 -6.38 -22.24
N VAL A 47 -25.00 -5.52 -21.22
CA VAL A 47 -25.16 -5.90 -19.82
C VAL A 47 -26.30 -5.11 -19.16
N PRO A 48 -26.90 -5.60 -18.05
CA PRO A 48 -27.88 -4.83 -17.30
C PRO A 48 -27.29 -3.55 -16.70
N VAL A 49 -28.11 -2.50 -16.63
CA VAL A 49 -27.71 -1.20 -16.04
C VAL A 49 -27.23 -1.35 -14.60
N SER A 50 -27.87 -2.22 -13.81
CA SER A 50 -27.47 -2.48 -12.42
C SER A 50 -26.03 -3.01 -12.32
N ASN A 51 -25.57 -3.81 -13.29
CA ASN A 51 -24.21 -4.32 -13.31
C ASN A 51 -23.19 -3.22 -13.58
N VAL A 52 -23.51 -2.31 -14.50
CA VAL A 52 -22.67 -1.14 -14.81
C VAL A 52 -22.57 -0.21 -13.61
N VAL A 53 -23.71 0.09 -12.96
CA VAL A 53 -23.72 0.95 -11.77
C VAL A 53 -22.90 0.33 -10.64
N ARG A 54 -23.03 -0.97 -10.40
CA ARG A 54 -22.24 -1.68 -9.39
C ARG A 54 -20.74 -1.58 -9.69
N ALA A 55 -20.32 -1.91 -10.91
CA ALA A 55 -18.92 -1.85 -11.30
C ALA A 55 -18.33 -0.45 -11.13
N ILE A 56 -19.06 0.60 -11.56
CA ILE A 56 -18.60 1.99 -11.40
C ILE A 56 -18.46 2.37 -9.92
N LEU A 57 -19.40 1.96 -9.06
CA LEU A 57 -19.34 2.26 -7.63
C LEU A 57 -18.20 1.49 -6.94
N GLU A 58 -17.98 0.23 -7.32
CA GLU A 58 -16.86 -0.58 -6.83
C GLU A 58 -15.51 0.04 -7.23
N ASP A 59 -15.37 0.44 -8.50
CA ASP A 59 -14.18 1.10 -9.02
C ASP A 59 -13.92 2.44 -8.34
N ALA A 60 -14.96 3.25 -8.11
CA ALA A 60 -14.85 4.53 -7.43
C ALA A 60 -14.39 4.36 -5.97
N VAL A 61 -14.95 3.38 -5.24
CA VAL A 61 -14.54 3.09 -3.85
C VAL A 61 -13.10 2.58 -3.82
N ALA A 62 -12.75 1.64 -4.70
CA ALA A 62 -11.39 1.12 -4.78
C ALA A 62 -10.36 2.23 -5.09
N ALA A 63 -10.71 3.17 -5.98
CA ALA A 63 -9.86 4.31 -6.29
C ALA A 63 -9.65 5.23 -5.07
N VAL A 64 -10.71 5.51 -4.31
CA VAL A 64 -10.62 6.31 -3.08
C VAL A 64 -9.74 5.62 -2.03
N ASP A 65 -9.88 4.31 -1.84
CA ASP A 65 -9.06 3.55 -0.89
C ASP A 65 -7.56 3.58 -1.23
N VAL A 66 -7.22 3.49 -2.52
CA VAL A 66 -5.83 3.58 -2.97
C VAL A 66 -5.25 4.96 -2.66
N VAL A 67 -6.01 6.04 -2.88
CA VAL A 67 -5.58 7.40 -2.55
C VAL A 67 -5.47 7.59 -1.04
N GLY A 68 -6.42 7.06 -0.26
CA GLY A 68 -6.40 7.10 1.21
C GLY A 68 -5.15 6.45 1.78
N ARG A 69 -4.85 5.21 1.38
CA ARG A 69 -3.64 4.49 1.80
C ARG A 69 -2.35 5.23 1.43
N ARG A 70 -2.31 5.86 0.26
CA ARG A 70 -1.16 6.67 -0.17
C ARG A 70 -0.98 7.90 0.71
N ALA A 71 -2.06 8.64 0.95
CA ALA A 71 -2.03 9.83 1.78
C ALA A 71 -1.63 9.49 3.23
N GLU A 72 -2.16 8.40 3.79
CA GLU A 72 -1.77 7.90 5.11
C GLU A 72 -0.30 7.51 5.18
N GLY A 73 0.22 6.82 4.16
CA GLY A 73 1.64 6.47 4.06
C GLY A 73 2.55 7.69 4.04
N ASP A 74 2.20 8.71 3.26
CA ASP A 74 2.96 9.97 3.20
C ASP A 74 2.93 10.71 4.54
N LEU A 75 1.76 10.80 5.19
CA LEU A 75 1.60 11.41 6.52
C LEU A 75 2.40 10.67 7.59
N ARG A 76 2.38 9.34 7.58
CA ARG A 76 3.16 8.51 8.51
C ARG A 76 4.66 8.72 8.30
N GLY A 77 5.13 8.75 7.06
CA GLY A 77 6.54 9.02 6.75
C GLY A 77 6.98 10.43 7.21
N ILE A 78 6.10 11.43 7.09
CA ILE A 78 6.35 12.79 7.62
C ILE A 78 6.43 12.76 9.16
N ALA A 79 5.48 12.08 9.82
CA ALA A 79 5.44 11.96 11.28
C ALA A 79 6.70 11.27 11.82
N GLU A 80 7.16 10.19 11.18
CA GLU A 80 8.39 9.48 11.54
C GLU A 80 9.63 10.38 11.42
N ARG A 81 9.73 11.15 10.33
CA ARG A 81 10.82 12.13 10.14
C ARG A 81 10.81 13.24 11.19
N LEU A 82 9.62 13.72 11.57
CA LEU A 82 9.45 14.71 12.64
C LEU A 82 9.84 14.14 14.01
N ALA A 83 9.44 12.91 14.31
CA ALA A 83 9.82 12.21 15.54
C ALA A 83 11.34 12.06 15.65
N HIS A 84 12.00 11.59 14.58
CA HIS A 84 13.46 11.45 14.54
C HIS A 84 14.19 12.77 14.74
N LYS A 85 13.72 13.86 14.11
CA LYS A 85 14.30 15.20 14.31
C LYS A 85 14.11 15.68 15.76
N ARG A 86 12.92 15.48 16.35
CA ARG A 86 12.65 15.82 17.74
C ARG A 86 13.57 15.05 18.69
N ASP A 87 13.75 13.75 18.47
CA ASP A 87 14.56 12.90 19.35
C ASP A 87 16.06 13.27 19.24
N ARG A 88 16.53 13.63 18.03
CA ARG A 88 17.86 14.21 17.83
C ARG A 88 18.04 15.54 18.58
N LEU A 89 17.04 16.43 18.51
CA LEU A 89 17.08 17.70 19.24
C LEU A 89 17.05 17.50 20.76
N LYS A 90 16.25 16.56 21.27
CA LYS A 90 16.26 16.17 22.70
C LYS A 90 17.62 15.59 23.11
N GLY A 91 18.24 14.75 22.28
CA GLY A 91 19.58 14.22 22.53
C GLY A 91 20.69 15.27 22.49
N MET A 92 20.48 16.41 21.84
CA MET A 92 21.39 17.56 21.86
C MET A 92 21.12 18.47 23.06
N ALA A 93 19.86 18.69 23.44
CA ALA A 93 19.49 19.47 24.62
C ALA A 93 19.83 18.74 25.95
N GLY A 94 19.85 17.40 25.95
CA GLY A 94 20.26 16.59 27.10
C GLY A 94 21.78 16.54 27.34
N ARG A 95 22.61 16.91 26.35
CA ARG A 95 24.08 16.95 26.49
C ARG A 95 24.63 18.19 27.19
N GLY A 96 23.77 19.15 27.54
CA GLY A 96 24.16 20.34 28.30
C GLY A 96 24.06 20.20 29.82
N LYS A 97 23.66 19.03 30.35
CA LYS A 97 23.42 18.86 31.79
C LYS A 97 23.69 17.43 32.25
N ALA A 98 24.93 16.97 32.13
CA ALA A 98 25.45 15.82 32.87
C ALA A 98 26.98 15.72 32.67
N ASP A 99 27.73 16.63 33.30
CA ASP A 99 29.06 16.27 33.79
C ASP A 99 28.85 15.52 35.10
N SER A 100 29.51 14.36 35.22
CA SER A 100 29.59 13.45 36.39
C SER A 100 28.57 12.29 36.43
N ALA A 101 28.87 11.18 35.75
CA ALA A 101 29.15 9.88 36.40
C ALA A 101 29.29 8.75 35.35
N GLU A 102 30.33 7.95 35.53
CA GLU A 102 30.86 6.82 34.75
C GLU A 102 29.82 5.77 34.31
N GLN A 103 29.70 5.45 33.01
CA GLN A 103 30.36 4.36 32.25
C GLN A 103 29.82 2.93 32.49
N GLN A 104 29.17 2.39 31.45
CA GLN A 104 29.12 1.00 30.92
C GLN A 104 27.81 0.88 30.11
N GLY A 105 27.74 0.42 28.85
CA GLY A 105 28.66 -0.16 27.88
C GLY A 105 27.83 -0.54 26.64
N ASP A 106 28.51 -0.75 25.51
CA ASP A 106 28.05 -1.46 24.28
C ASP A 106 26.77 -1.02 23.54
N GLU A 107 26.97 -0.38 22.37
CA GLU A 107 26.23 -0.70 21.13
C GLU A 107 26.78 -2.04 20.56
N PRO A 108 26.04 -2.85 19.77
CA PRO A 108 25.02 -2.44 18.79
C PRO A 108 23.76 -3.33 18.69
N ALA A 109 22.86 -2.91 17.80
CA ALA A 109 21.57 -3.47 17.38
C ALA A 109 21.43 -4.99 17.22
N GLN A 110 20.25 -5.54 17.58
CA GLN A 110 19.51 -6.70 17.02
C GLN A 110 18.05 -6.61 17.58
N ASP A 111 16.92 -6.95 16.96
CA ASP A 111 16.55 -7.53 15.67
C ASP A 111 15.01 -7.35 15.58
N GLU A 112 14.50 -6.53 14.66
CA GLU A 112 13.12 -6.62 14.17
C GLU A 112 13.27 -6.61 12.65
N PRO A 113 12.73 -7.62 11.95
CA PRO A 113 13.45 -8.25 10.87
C PRO A 113 13.69 -7.25 9.75
N SER A 114 14.96 -7.14 9.36
CA SER A 114 15.33 -6.69 8.03
C SER A 114 14.82 -7.74 7.04
N GLN A 115 13.49 -7.81 6.89
CA GLN A 115 12.89 -8.44 5.74
C GLN A 115 13.37 -7.57 4.60
N GLU A 116 14.42 -8.03 3.92
CA GLU A 116 14.64 -7.60 2.56
C GLU A 116 13.27 -7.66 1.89
N PRO A 117 12.75 -6.53 1.40
CA PRO A 117 11.41 -6.48 0.85
C PRO A 117 11.29 -7.61 -0.17
N ASP A 118 10.20 -8.39 -0.10
CA ASP A 118 9.97 -9.52 -1.02
C ASP A 118 9.74 -8.97 -2.43
N VAL A 119 10.84 -8.74 -3.17
CA VAL A 119 10.86 -8.19 -4.51
C VAL A 119 10.66 -9.32 -5.51
N LEU A 120 9.51 -9.31 -6.19
CA LEU A 120 9.14 -10.25 -7.25
C LEU A 120 9.89 -9.99 -8.57
N GLY A 121 10.31 -8.75 -8.79
CA GLY A 121 10.99 -8.34 -10.02
C GLY A 121 11.31 -6.85 -10.04
N TYR A 122 11.95 -6.41 -11.11
CA TYR A 122 12.40 -5.04 -11.27
C TYR A 122 11.86 -4.43 -12.57
N GLN A 123 11.27 -3.25 -12.47
CA GLN A 123 10.81 -2.47 -13.62
C GLN A 123 11.80 -1.31 -13.90
N PRO A 124 12.37 -1.19 -15.11
CA PRO A 124 13.22 -0.06 -15.46
C PRO A 124 12.39 1.22 -15.60
N PHE A 125 12.93 2.34 -15.12
CA PHE A 125 12.36 3.67 -15.32
C PHE A 125 13.43 4.76 -15.25
N MET A 126 13.09 5.95 -15.73
CA MET A 126 13.97 7.12 -15.69
C MET A 126 13.67 7.97 -14.45
N LEU A 127 14.70 8.33 -13.69
CA LEU A 127 14.56 9.18 -12.52
C LEU A 127 14.20 10.62 -12.91
N ALA A 128 13.17 11.19 -12.29
CA ALA A 128 12.83 12.61 -12.46
C ALA A 128 13.63 13.54 -11.52
N SER A 129 14.18 12.98 -10.44
CA SER A 129 14.93 13.69 -9.41
C SER A 129 16.03 12.79 -8.85
N GLU A 130 17.05 13.39 -8.24
CA GLU A 130 18.10 12.64 -7.55
C GLU A 130 17.52 11.76 -6.43
N MET A 131 17.94 10.50 -6.36
CA MET A 131 17.49 9.52 -5.37
C MET A 131 18.67 8.72 -4.83
N ARG A 132 18.46 7.96 -3.74
CA ARG A 132 19.47 7.02 -3.23
C ARG A 132 19.12 5.60 -3.60
N CYS A 133 20.12 4.83 -4.03
CA CYS A 133 19.98 3.40 -4.24
C CYS A 133 19.66 2.69 -2.92
N GLY A 134 18.57 1.92 -2.88
CA GLY A 134 18.13 1.16 -1.72
C GLY A 134 19.05 0.00 -1.34
N ALA A 135 19.92 -0.46 -2.25
CA ALA A 135 20.86 -1.54 -2.00
C ALA A 135 22.23 -1.06 -1.49
N CYS A 136 22.82 -0.03 -2.11
CA CYS A 136 24.18 0.45 -1.79
C CYS A 136 24.25 1.87 -1.23
N GLY A 137 23.14 2.62 -1.22
CA GLY A 137 23.06 3.97 -0.68
C GLY A 137 23.66 5.08 -1.55
N ARG A 138 24.25 4.76 -2.71
CA ARG A 138 24.80 5.75 -3.66
C ARG A 138 23.71 6.68 -4.20
N ALA A 139 24.10 7.92 -4.52
CA ALA A 139 23.24 8.86 -5.24
C ALA A 139 23.05 8.38 -6.68
N LEU A 140 21.81 8.47 -7.15
CA LEU A 140 21.37 8.21 -8.51
C LEU A 140 20.87 9.52 -9.08
N ASP A 141 21.46 9.96 -10.19
CA ASP A 141 21.18 11.27 -10.78
C ASP A 141 19.79 11.34 -11.41
N ALA A 142 19.21 12.54 -11.43
CA ALA A 142 18.04 12.82 -12.25
C ALA A 142 18.37 12.56 -13.74
N GLY A 143 17.45 11.90 -14.45
CA GLY A 143 17.65 11.49 -15.84
C GLY A 143 18.47 10.23 -16.03
N SER A 144 18.89 9.53 -14.96
CA SER A 144 19.50 8.21 -15.06
C SER A 144 18.44 7.08 -15.05
N GLU A 145 18.79 5.94 -15.66
CA GLU A 145 17.99 4.72 -15.61
C GLU A 145 18.16 4.06 -14.23
N ALA A 146 17.04 3.83 -13.55
CA ALA A 146 16.97 3.11 -12.29
C ALA A 146 15.89 2.04 -12.34
N PHE A 147 15.84 1.20 -11.32
CA PHE A 147 14.95 0.05 -11.30
C PHE A 147 14.08 0.06 -10.05
N LEU A 148 12.77 0.05 -10.26
CA LEU A 148 11.78 -0.02 -9.20
C LEU A 148 11.50 -1.49 -8.87
N GLY A 149 11.68 -1.88 -7.61
CA GLY A 149 11.27 -3.19 -7.12
C GLY A 149 9.74 -3.34 -7.14
N ILE A 150 9.26 -4.44 -7.70
CA ILE A 150 7.85 -4.88 -7.64
C ILE A 150 7.74 -5.76 -6.41
N LEU A 151 7.10 -5.27 -5.35
CA LEU A 151 6.99 -5.97 -4.07
C LEU A 151 5.76 -6.88 -4.04
N ARG A 152 5.86 -8.01 -3.33
CA ARG A 152 4.70 -8.88 -3.04
C ARG A 152 3.68 -8.18 -2.14
N ASP A 153 4.18 -7.46 -1.13
CA ASP A 153 3.36 -6.63 -0.27
C ASP A 153 3.28 -5.20 -0.83
N PRO A 154 2.10 -4.74 -1.27
CA PRO A 154 1.95 -3.38 -1.82
C PRO A 154 2.08 -2.28 -0.75
N THR A 155 2.07 -2.63 0.54
CA THR A 155 2.27 -1.68 1.66
C THR A 155 3.72 -1.51 2.07
N ALA A 156 4.61 -2.38 1.61
CA ALA A 156 6.03 -2.31 1.92
C ALA A 156 6.70 -1.09 1.25
N PRO A 157 7.76 -0.54 1.86
CA PRO A 157 8.49 0.60 1.29
C PRO A 157 8.99 0.31 -0.12
N ARG A 158 8.77 1.26 -1.05
CA ARG A 158 9.27 1.14 -2.42
C ARG A 158 10.79 1.09 -2.42
N VAL A 159 11.34 0.17 -3.20
CA VAL A 159 12.78 0.02 -3.39
C VAL A 159 13.16 0.52 -4.76
N VAL A 160 14.12 1.44 -4.83
CA VAL A 160 14.74 1.89 -6.08
C VAL A 160 16.20 1.50 -6.03
N ILE A 161 16.70 0.77 -7.03
CA ILE A 161 18.11 0.40 -7.12
C ILE A 161 18.74 0.90 -8.41
N GLY A 162 20.03 1.20 -8.33
CA GLY A 162 20.86 1.48 -9.50
C GLY A 162 21.15 0.21 -10.30
N ARG A 163 21.56 0.38 -11.55
CA ARG A 163 21.86 -0.70 -12.49
C ARG A 163 22.93 -1.65 -11.97
N GLU A 164 23.94 -1.13 -11.29
CA GLU A 164 25.02 -1.90 -10.69
C GLU A 164 24.56 -2.81 -9.55
N CYS A 165 23.41 -2.52 -8.94
CA CYS A 165 22.88 -3.27 -7.79
C CYS A 165 21.82 -4.28 -8.21
N LEU A 166 21.53 -4.42 -9.51
CA LEU A 166 20.60 -5.45 -9.95
C LEU A 166 21.14 -6.85 -9.66
N PRO A 167 20.30 -7.78 -9.21
CA PRO A 167 20.67 -9.19 -9.19
C PRO A 167 21.08 -9.64 -10.61
N GLY A 168 22.33 -10.07 -10.77
CA GLY A 168 22.90 -10.46 -12.07
C GLY A 168 23.72 -9.38 -12.80
N SER A 169 23.87 -8.17 -12.24
CA SER A 169 24.64 -7.06 -12.81
C SER A 169 26.17 -7.22 -12.73
N LYS A 170 26.68 -8.30 -12.12
CA LYS A 170 28.13 -8.57 -12.02
C LYS A 170 28.70 -8.91 -13.40
N SER A 171 28.93 -7.88 -14.20
CA SER A 171 29.84 -7.90 -15.32
C SER A 171 31.25 -8.01 -14.75
N ASN A 172 31.98 -9.05 -15.14
CA ASN A 172 33.41 -9.24 -14.93
C ASN A 172 34.20 -7.93 -15.07
N GLU A 173 34.83 -7.46 -14.00
CA GLU A 173 36.10 -6.75 -14.12
C GLU A 173 37.18 -7.81 -14.40
N THR A 174 37.38 -8.11 -15.67
CA THR A 174 38.57 -8.81 -16.16
C THR A 174 39.19 -7.97 -17.27
N LYS A 175 40.51 -7.79 -17.16
CA LYS A 175 41.48 -7.07 -18.01
C LYS A 175 41.71 -5.58 -17.65
N GLU A 176 42.94 -5.07 -17.58
CA GLU A 176 44.13 -5.47 -18.34
C GLU A 176 45.46 -5.07 -17.65
N ASP A 177 46.43 -5.98 -17.73
CA ASP A 177 47.88 -5.79 -17.60
C ASP A 177 48.40 -4.56 -18.37
N LYS A 178 49.36 -3.82 -17.80
CA LYS A 178 50.76 -3.61 -18.28
C LYS A 178 51.39 -2.34 -17.67
N PRO A 179 52.73 -2.26 -17.50
CA PRO A 179 53.70 -2.26 -18.60
C PRO A 179 54.74 -3.41 -18.61
#